data_AF-A4I661-F1
#
_entry.id   AF-A4I661-F1
#
_cell.length_a   1.000
_cell.length_b   1.000
_cell.length_c   1.000
_cell.angle_alpha   90.00
_cell.angle_beta   90.00
_cell.angle_gamma   90.00
#
_symmetry.space_group_name_H-M   'P 1'
#
loop_
_entity.id
_entity.type
_entity.pdbx_description
1 polymer ?
#
loop_
_entity_poly.entity_id
_entity_poly.type
_entity_poly.pdbx_seq_one_letter_code
_entity_poly.pdbx_strand_id
1 'polypeptide(L)'
;MRGQERIWKAAPLPQAFHAALESGNWLRALQLYQRHPYHTPPADTFDLLKAIMHYTGVGIEDVKVRFNEKIRLSASLQRRKSEEVEWSLFWEALNKGDGKMISEALSGASVSGATQQIGMAEACAVLLKGAGKEWHTRLVDDLPFSTVTRCSLLHAALAEKRPDVAAEMLSHARVTRSDLSSLWPLMAKCTWEEVLRMISACPKNAVPYSQALPFILKQGCSLQTLSEHLEHARVLGDADVVAPLLAYAVEMEDWPYVERCVGHLVDIGRITPSAREAFGHLCKLHGPKRVCHRLMEHHVELSSMTIEDLESLRF
;
A
#
# COMPACT_ATOMS: atom_id res chain seq x y z
N MET A 1 24.92 35.31 -17.06
CA MET A 1 23.49 35.29 -16.66
C MET A 1 22.65 34.70 -17.78
N ARG A 2 22.40 33.39 -17.77
CA ARG A 2 21.49 32.70 -18.70
C ARG A 2 20.57 31.79 -17.87
N GLY A 3 19.80 32.41 -16.98
CA GLY A 3 18.62 31.78 -16.39
C GLY A 3 17.48 31.93 -17.38
N GLN A 4 17.51 31.17 -18.47
CA GLN A 4 16.34 31.05 -19.32
C GLN A 4 15.37 30.11 -18.61
N GLU A 5 14.45 30.74 -17.88
CA GLU A 5 13.05 30.33 -17.73
C GLU A 5 12.64 29.25 -18.75
N ARG A 6 12.85 27.98 -18.39
CA ARG A 6 12.02 26.89 -18.93
C ARG A 6 10.69 26.97 -18.20
N ILE A 7 9.93 28.02 -18.49
CA ILE A 7 8.48 28.01 -18.35
C ILE A 7 8.05 26.82 -19.19
N TRP A 8 7.62 25.76 -18.51
CA TRP A 8 7.14 24.52 -19.07
C TRP A 8 6.03 24.86 -20.07
N LYS A 9 6.35 24.93 -21.36
CA LYS A 9 5.31 24.95 -22.38
C LYS A 9 4.60 23.60 -22.26
N ALA A 10 3.31 23.63 -21.92
CA ALA A 10 2.43 22.49 -22.06
C ALA A 10 2.74 21.85 -23.41
N ALA A 11 3.13 20.57 -23.43
CA ALA A 11 3.31 19.89 -24.69
C ALA A 11 1.99 20.00 -25.47
N PRO A 12 2.02 20.39 -26.75
CA PRO A 12 0.80 20.56 -27.52
C PRO A 12 0.03 19.24 -27.53
N LEU A 13 -1.30 19.32 -27.42
CA LEU A 13 -2.15 18.13 -27.48
C LEU A 13 -1.91 17.42 -28.83
N PRO A 14 -1.89 16.07 -28.83
CA PRO A 14 -1.56 15.30 -30.02
C PRO A 14 -2.57 15.59 -31.13
N GLN A 15 -2.14 15.56 -32.39
CA GLN A 15 -3.02 15.81 -33.54
C GLN A 15 -4.28 14.92 -33.55
N ALA A 16 -4.18 13.69 -33.03
CA ALA A 16 -5.31 12.77 -32.87
C ALA A 16 -6.43 13.32 -31.97
N PHE A 17 -6.09 14.17 -30.98
CA PHE A 17 -7.08 14.84 -30.13
C PHE A 17 -7.88 15.85 -30.95
N HIS A 18 -7.20 16.71 -31.72
CA HIS A 18 -7.85 17.68 -32.61
C HIS A 18 -8.72 17.00 -33.66
N ALA A 19 -8.24 15.92 -34.28
CA ALA A 19 -9.02 15.14 -35.23
C ALA A 19 -10.28 14.52 -34.60
N ALA A 20 -10.22 14.08 -33.34
CA ALA A 20 -11.38 13.56 -32.62
C ALA A 20 -12.40 14.65 -32.27
N LEU A 21 -11.95 15.89 -32.01
CA LEU A 21 -12.84 17.04 -31.85
C LEU A 21 -13.54 17.40 -33.16
N GLU A 22 -12.78 17.50 -34.26
CA GLU A 22 -13.32 17.82 -35.59
C GLU A 22 -14.32 16.76 -36.08
N SER A 23 -14.11 15.49 -35.74
CA SER A 23 -15.02 14.40 -36.12
C SER A 23 -16.24 14.26 -35.19
N GLY A 24 -16.38 15.10 -34.16
CA GLY A 24 -17.43 14.98 -33.15
C GLY A 24 -17.32 13.74 -32.23
N ASN A 25 -16.15 13.07 -32.21
CA ASN A 25 -15.93 11.91 -31.33
C ASN A 25 -15.41 12.37 -29.97
N TRP A 26 -16.31 13.00 -29.21
CA TRP A 26 -16.02 13.64 -27.91
C TRP A 26 -15.47 12.68 -26.86
N LEU A 27 -15.95 11.43 -26.84
CA LEU A 27 -15.44 10.42 -25.91
C LEU A 27 -13.98 10.07 -26.21
N ARG A 28 -13.62 9.94 -27.50
CA ARG A 28 -12.24 9.70 -27.92
C ARG A 28 -11.35 10.91 -27.66
N ALA A 29 -11.85 12.13 -27.91
CA ALA A 29 -11.15 13.36 -27.57
C ALA A 29 -10.86 13.40 -26.06
N LEU A 30 -11.85 13.09 -25.22
CA LEU A 30 -11.66 13.00 -23.77
C LEU A 30 -10.63 11.93 -23.39
N GLN A 31 -10.65 10.74 -23.99
CA GLN A 31 -9.67 9.69 -23.71
C GLN A 31 -8.24 10.09 -24.10
N LEU A 32 -8.07 10.72 -25.27
CA LEU A 32 -6.77 11.21 -25.73
C LEU A 32 -6.26 12.35 -24.84
N TYR A 33 -7.15 13.27 -24.47
CA TYR A 33 -6.87 14.33 -23.51
C TYR A 33 -6.48 13.76 -22.14
N GLN A 34 -7.20 12.75 -21.64
CA GLN A 34 -6.91 12.08 -20.38
C GLN A 34 -5.59 11.29 -20.40
N ARG A 35 -5.11 10.84 -21.56
CA ARG A 35 -3.81 10.16 -21.66
C ARG A 35 -2.64 11.12 -21.79
N HIS A 36 -2.88 12.42 -21.97
CA HIS A 36 -1.80 13.38 -22.13
C HIS A 36 -1.00 13.55 -20.83
N PRO A 37 0.33 13.40 -20.87
CA PRO A 37 1.17 13.41 -19.65
C PRO A 37 1.24 14.76 -18.95
N TYR A 38 0.93 15.85 -19.66
CA TYR A 38 1.09 17.22 -19.17
C TYR A 38 -0.21 18.00 -19.34
N HIS A 39 -1.01 18.19 -18.28
CA HIS A 39 -1.79 19.43 -18.16
C HIS A 39 -2.35 19.73 -16.77
N THR A 40 -2.15 20.98 -16.33
CA THR A 40 -3.02 21.76 -15.42
C THR A 40 -3.90 22.63 -16.32
N PRO A 41 -5.19 22.36 -16.50
CA PRO A 41 -5.98 22.84 -17.65
C PRO A 41 -5.88 24.36 -17.88
N PRO A 42 -5.70 24.88 -19.11
CA PRO A 42 -5.84 26.32 -19.35
C PRO A 42 -7.32 26.70 -19.22
N ALA A 43 -7.64 27.96 -18.92
CA ALA A 43 -9.00 28.38 -18.60
C ALA A 43 -10.07 28.03 -19.68
N ASP A 44 -9.64 27.83 -20.93
CA ASP A 44 -10.45 27.43 -22.08
C ASP A 44 -10.93 25.96 -22.05
N THR A 45 -10.28 25.09 -21.30
CA THR A 45 -10.70 23.67 -21.16
C THR A 45 -11.98 23.48 -20.34
N PHE A 46 -12.43 24.50 -19.59
CA PHE A 46 -13.68 24.41 -18.85
C PHE A 46 -14.89 24.34 -19.78
N ASP A 47 -14.90 25.13 -20.86
CA ASP A 47 -15.99 25.10 -21.84
C ASP A 47 -15.95 23.81 -22.69
N LEU A 48 -14.75 23.30 -22.99
CA LEU A 48 -14.58 22.00 -23.61
C LEU A 48 -15.12 20.86 -22.72
N LEU A 49 -14.79 20.88 -21.42
CA LEU A 49 -15.29 19.90 -20.45
C LEU A 49 -16.81 19.96 -20.32
N LYS A 50 -17.41 21.16 -20.27
CA LYS A 50 -18.86 21.33 -20.30
C LYS A 50 -19.50 20.73 -21.56
N ALA A 51 -18.92 21.00 -22.73
CA ALA A 51 -19.43 20.44 -23.99
C ALA A 51 -19.38 18.92 -23.97
N ILE A 52 -18.25 18.33 -23.55
CA ILE A 52 -18.10 16.86 -23.44
C ILE A 52 -19.11 16.29 -22.43
N MET A 53 -19.30 16.91 -21.26
CA MET A 53 -20.28 16.47 -20.27
C MET A 53 -21.71 16.50 -20.83
N HIS A 54 -22.07 17.55 -21.56
CA HIS A 54 -23.39 17.68 -22.19
C HIS A 54 -23.64 16.59 -23.24
N TYR A 55 -22.65 16.29 -24.08
CA TYR A 55 -22.79 15.28 -25.14
C TYR A 55 -22.69 13.83 -24.65
N THR A 56 -21.98 13.58 -23.55
CA THR A 56 -21.74 12.20 -23.05
C THR A 56 -22.65 11.80 -21.89
N GLY A 57 -23.36 12.74 -21.27
CA GLY A 57 -24.20 12.48 -20.10
C GLY A 57 -23.42 12.21 -18.80
N VAL A 58 -22.09 12.40 -18.80
CA VAL A 58 -21.24 12.21 -17.61
C VAL A 58 -21.48 13.33 -16.61
N GLY A 59 -21.82 12.96 -15.36
CA GLY A 59 -22.16 13.89 -14.29
C GLY A 59 -20.96 14.68 -13.76
N ILE A 60 -21.23 15.83 -13.13
CA ILE A 60 -20.18 16.71 -12.60
C ILE A 60 -19.34 16.06 -11.50
N GLU A 61 -19.93 15.15 -10.71
CA GLU A 61 -19.22 14.45 -9.64
C GLU A 61 -18.23 13.42 -10.18
N ASP A 62 -18.56 12.70 -11.27
CA ASP A 62 -17.63 11.79 -11.95
C ASP A 62 -16.40 12.53 -12.48
N VAL A 63 -16.64 13.73 -13.05
CA VAL A 63 -15.58 14.61 -13.51
C VAL A 63 -14.76 15.13 -12.33
N LYS A 64 -15.39 15.60 -11.25
CA LYS A 64 -14.70 16.11 -10.05
C LYS A 64 -13.83 15.06 -9.39
N VAL A 65 -14.33 13.83 -9.19
CA VAL A 65 -13.54 12.75 -8.53
C VAL A 65 -12.28 12.45 -9.35
N ARG A 66 -12.44 12.23 -10.66
CA ARG A 66 -11.30 11.97 -11.56
C ARG A 66 -10.39 13.18 -11.72
N PHE A 67 -10.95 14.38 -11.71
CA PHE A 67 -10.20 15.63 -11.78
C PHE A 67 -9.38 15.87 -10.51
N ASN A 68 -9.97 15.65 -9.33
CA ASN A 68 -9.27 15.75 -8.05
C ASN A 68 -8.18 14.69 -7.91
N GLU A 69 -8.43 13.46 -8.36
CA GLU A 69 -7.41 12.41 -8.43
C GLU A 69 -6.23 12.84 -9.32
N LYS A 70 -6.53 13.43 -10.48
CA LYS A 70 -5.50 13.97 -11.39
C LYS A 70 -4.81 15.22 -10.89
N ILE A 71 -5.51 16.15 -10.22
CA ILE A 71 -4.88 17.28 -9.55
C ILE A 71 -3.98 16.75 -8.45
N ARG A 72 -4.38 15.72 -7.70
CA ARG A 72 -3.52 15.11 -6.68
C ARG A 72 -2.27 14.50 -7.29
N LEU A 73 -2.42 13.77 -8.40
CA LEU A 73 -1.30 13.22 -9.17
C LEU A 73 -0.41 14.33 -9.75
N SER A 74 -1.01 15.35 -10.37
CA SER A 74 -0.30 16.50 -10.93
C SER A 74 0.41 17.31 -9.84
N ALA A 75 -0.23 17.58 -8.71
CA ALA A 75 0.37 18.25 -7.56
C ALA A 75 1.51 17.41 -6.95
N SER A 76 1.38 16.08 -6.92
CA SER A 76 2.47 15.19 -6.51
C SER A 76 3.61 15.14 -7.52
N LEU A 77 3.35 15.38 -8.81
CA LEU A 77 4.36 15.45 -9.87
C LEU A 77 4.97 16.86 -10.04
N GLN A 78 4.22 17.92 -9.70
CA GLN A 78 4.59 19.34 -9.81
C GLN A 78 5.45 19.79 -8.63
N ARG A 79 5.24 19.22 -7.45
CA ARG A 79 6.16 19.39 -6.34
C ARG A 79 7.35 18.49 -6.54
N ARG A 80 8.21 18.77 -7.53
CA ARG A 80 9.62 18.49 -7.32
C ARG A 80 10.02 19.32 -6.12
N LYS A 81 10.13 18.73 -4.94
CA LYS A 81 10.91 19.38 -3.89
C LYS A 81 12.31 19.61 -4.47
N SER A 82 12.97 20.69 -4.07
CA SER A 82 14.37 20.97 -4.46
C SER A 82 15.35 19.83 -4.14
N GLU A 83 14.90 18.81 -3.39
CA GLU A 83 15.65 17.67 -2.88
C GLU A 83 15.43 16.37 -3.68
N GLU A 84 14.58 16.36 -4.71
CA GLU A 84 14.30 15.14 -5.48
C GLU A 84 15.38 14.87 -6.54
N VAL A 85 16.06 13.73 -6.38
CA VAL A 85 17.09 13.23 -7.29
C VAL A 85 16.50 12.24 -8.29
N GLU A 86 16.95 12.31 -9.54
CA GLU A 86 16.53 11.39 -10.60
C GLU A 86 16.99 9.96 -10.30
N TRP A 87 16.15 8.98 -10.65
CA TRP A 87 16.38 7.57 -10.35
C TRP A 87 17.70 7.04 -10.93
N SER A 88 17.97 7.32 -12.20
CA SER A 88 19.21 6.91 -12.88
C SER A 88 20.45 7.53 -12.24
N LEU A 89 20.40 8.83 -11.91
CA LEU A 89 21.50 9.56 -11.28
C LEU A 89 21.87 8.97 -9.92
N PHE A 90 20.87 8.54 -9.13
CA PHE A 90 21.13 7.89 -7.85
C PHE A 90 21.90 6.56 -8.01
N TRP A 91 21.47 5.69 -8.93
CA TRP A 91 22.18 4.42 -9.15
C TRP A 91 23.58 4.62 -9.72
N GLU A 92 23.75 5.61 -10.61
CA GLU A 92 25.06 5.99 -11.12
C GLU A 92 25.96 6.56 -10.01
N ALA A 93 25.43 7.40 -9.14
CA ALA A 93 26.13 7.92 -7.96
C ALA A 93 26.56 6.79 -7.02
N LEU A 94 25.67 5.83 -6.77
CA LEU A 94 25.97 4.65 -5.96
C LEU A 94 27.09 3.81 -6.57
N ASN A 95 27.07 3.61 -7.89
CA ASN A 95 28.11 2.87 -8.61
C ASN A 95 29.48 3.59 -8.62
N LYS A 96 29.48 4.93 -8.54
CA LYS A 96 30.70 5.76 -8.49
C LYS A 96 31.16 6.08 -7.07
N GLY A 97 30.35 5.81 -6.05
CA GLY A 97 30.62 6.20 -4.66
C GLY A 97 30.46 7.69 -4.38
N ASP A 98 29.59 8.40 -5.11
CA ASP A 98 29.28 9.82 -4.86
C ASP A 98 28.37 9.96 -3.62
N GLY A 99 28.99 9.99 -2.45
CA GLY A 99 28.29 10.10 -1.16
C GLY A 99 27.40 11.34 -1.02
N LYS A 100 27.72 12.44 -1.71
CA LYS A 100 26.93 13.68 -1.64
C LYS A 100 25.59 13.48 -2.36
N MET A 101 25.62 12.99 -3.61
CA MET A 101 24.40 12.76 -4.38
C MET A 101 23.54 11.65 -3.77
N ILE A 102 24.16 10.60 -3.21
CA ILE A 102 23.45 9.53 -2.49
C ILE A 102 22.70 10.13 -1.29
N SER A 103 23.38 10.93 -0.46
CA SER A 103 22.74 11.54 0.72
C SER A 103 21.62 12.52 0.34
N GLU A 104 21.80 13.31 -0.72
CA GLU A 104 20.75 14.20 -1.25
C GLU A 104 19.52 13.40 -1.70
N ALA A 105 19.71 12.32 -2.47
CA ALA A 105 18.64 11.46 -2.94
C ALA A 105 17.86 10.79 -1.79
N LEU A 106 18.58 10.27 -0.79
CA LEU A 106 17.97 9.61 0.37
C LEU A 106 17.25 10.61 1.28
N SER A 107 17.78 11.83 1.42
CA SER A 107 17.12 12.92 2.13
C SER A 107 15.79 13.29 1.44
N GLY A 108 15.80 13.44 0.10
CA GLY A 108 14.59 13.64 -0.69
C GLY A 108 13.58 12.50 -0.56
N ALA A 109 14.06 11.26 -0.44
CA ALA A 109 13.26 10.07 -0.15
C ALA A 109 12.77 9.97 1.31
N SER A 110 13.00 11.01 2.13
CA SER A 110 12.65 11.09 3.56
C SER A 110 13.36 10.08 4.45
N VAL A 111 14.58 9.70 4.07
CA VAL A 111 15.54 8.94 4.90
C VAL A 111 16.59 9.94 5.38
N SER A 112 16.37 10.56 6.55
CA SER A 112 17.18 11.70 7.00
C SER A 112 18.23 11.37 8.07
N GLY A 113 18.06 10.29 8.83
CA GLY A 113 19.06 9.89 9.84
C GLY A 113 20.34 9.38 9.19
N ALA A 114 21.52 9.81 9.65
CA ALA A 114 22.80 9.37 9.09
C ALA A 114 22.94 7.84 9.05
N THR A 115 22.63 7.15 10.16
CA THR A 115 22.63 5.68 10.22
C THR A 115 21.63 5.06 9.24
N GLN A 116 20.46 5.65 9.09
CA GLN A 116 19.42 5.17 8.16
C GLN A 116 19.85 5.37 6.70
N GLN A 117 20.50 6.49 6.39
CA GLN A 117 21.04 6.75 5.05
C GLN A 117 22.15 5.76 4.70
N ILE A 118 23.07 5.51 5.63
CA ILE A 118 24.14 4.52 5.44
C ILE A 118 23.54 3.13 5.23
N GLY A 119 22.65 2.67 6.12
CA GLY A 119 22.01 1.35 6.00
C GLY A 119 21.20 1.20 4.71
N MET A 120 20.46 2.25 4.31
CA MET A 120 19.73 2.28 3.05
C MET A 120 20.66 2.24 1.83
N ALA A 121 21.76 3.00 1.84
CA ALA A 121 22.75 3.01 0.77
C ALA A 121 23.46 1.66 0.65
N GLU A 122 23.82 1.02 1.77
CA GLU A 122 24.41 -0.32 1.82
C GLU A 122 23.45 -1.37 1.25
N ALA A 123 22.17 -1.32 1.63
CA ALA A 123 21.12 -2.18 1.07
C ALA A 123 21.00 -2.00 -0.46
N CYS A 124 21.03 -0.76 -0.95
CA CYS A 124 21.03 -0.48 -2.39
C CYS A 124 22.31 -1.02 -3.07
N ALA A 125 23.47 -0.90 -2.42
CA ALA A 125 24.73 -1.38 -2.96
C ALA A 125 24.75 -2.91 -3.11
N VAL A 126 24.05 -3.63 -2.22
CA VAL A 126 23.83 -5.09 -2.36
C VAL A 126 23.00 -5.40 -3.60
N LEU A 127 21.97 -4.62 -3.93
CA LEU A 127 21.20 -4.78 -5.17
C LEU A 127 22.07 -4.51 -6.40
N LEU A 128 22.81 -3.39 -6.38
CA LEU A 128 23.73 -3.02 -7.47
C LEU A 128 24.75 -4.14 -7.75
N LYS A 129 25.37 -4.66 -6.68
CA LYS A 129 26.32 -5.78 -6.78
C LYS A 129 25.65 -7.06 -7.30
N GLY A 130 24.42 -7.35 -6.88
CA GLY A 130 23.65 -8.50 -7.35
C GLY A 130 23.23 -8.40 -8.81
N ALA A 131 22.96 -7.19 -9.30
CA ALA A 131 22.63 -6.94 -10.70
C ALA A 131 23.86 -7.03 -11.63
N GLY A 132 25.07 -6.81 -11.09
CA GLY A 132 26.32 -7.03 -11.82
C GLY A 132 26.49 -6.05 -12.99
N LYS A 133 26.93 -6.55 -14.15
CA LYS A 133 27.17 -5.69 -15.33
C LYS A 133 25.89 -5.13 -15.95
N GLU A 134 24.76 -5.79 -15.72
CA GLU A 134 23.45 -5.40 -16.25
C GLU A 134 22.67 -4.50 -15.30
N TRP A 135 23.34 -3.92 -14.30
CA TRP A 135 22.68 -3.09 -13.28
C TRP A 135 21.86 -1.96 -13.87
N HIS A 136 22.34 -1.30 -14.93
CA HIS A 136 21.61 -0.21 -15.55
C HIS A 136 20.28 -0.71 -16.11
N THR A 137 20.30 -1.81 -16.87
CA THR A 137 19.08 -2.39 -17.42
C THR A 137 18.12 -2.84 -16.32
N ARG A 138 18.60 -3.63 -15.36
CA ARG A 138 17.75 -4.25 -14.33
C ARG A 138 17.20 -3.27 -13.29
N LEU A 139 18.00 -2.28 -12.90
CA LEU A 139 17.64 -1.35 -11.83
C LEU A 139 17.13 -0.01 -12.35
N VAL A 140 17.49 0.40 -13.58
CA VAL A 140 17.10 1.69 -14.16
C VAL A 140 16.10 1.52 -15.30
N ASP A 141 16.43 0.73 -16.33
CA ASP A 141 15.60 0.65 -17.54
C ASP A 141 14.31 -0.17 -17.32
N ASP A 142 14.40 -1.29 -16.61
CA ASP A 142 13.27 -2.17 -16.28
C ASP A 142 12.34 -1.56 -15.22
N LEU A 143 12.86 -0.61 -14.43
CA LEU A 143 12.15 0.10 -13.37
C LEU A 143 12.26 1.62 -13.57
N PRO A 144 11.61 2.20 -14.60
CA PRO A 144 11.85 3.57 -15.06
C PRO A 144 11.13 4.60 -14.18
N PHE A 145 11.38 4.56 -12.87
CA PHE A 145 10.92 5.57 -11.94
C PHE A 145 11.56 6.91 -12.30
N SER A 146 10.80 8.00 -12.14
CA SER A 146 11.34 9.34 -12.42
C SER A 146 12.35 9.80 -11.37
N THR A 147 12.09 9.49 -10.11
CA THR A 147 12.81 10.02 -8.95
C THR A 147 12.96 8.96 -7.87
N VAL A 148 13.95 9.14 -7.01
CA VAL A 148 14.17 8.27 -5.86
C VAL A 148 13.12 8.54 -4.78
N THR A 149 12.38 7.50 -4.42
CA THR A 149 11.51 7.47 -3.26
C THR A 149 11.80 6.22 -2.44
N ARG A 150 11.43 6.22 -1.16
CA ARG A 150 11.50 5.00 -0.34
C ARG A 150 10.73 3.82 -0.96
N CYS A 151 9.59 4.09 -1.59
CA CYS A 151 8.76 3.07 -2.22
C CYS A 151 9.39 2.50 -3.49
N SER A 152 10.03 3.33 -4.33
CA SER A 152 10.73 2.85 -5.53
C SER A 152 11.96 2.00 -5.17
N LEU A 153 12.67 2.34 -4.10
CA LEU A 153 13.80 1.53 -3.60
C LEU A 153 13.33 0.15 -3.11
N LEU A 154 12.26 0.12 -2.32
CA LEU A 154 11.64 -1.14 -1.89
C LEU A 154 11.09 -1.96 -3.06
N HIS A 155 10.46 -1.29 -4.03
CA HIS A 155 9.98 -1.94 -5.25
C HIS A 155 11.14 -2.59 -6.01
N ALA A 156 12.27 -1.90 -6.16
CA ALA A 156 13.45 -2.45 -6.82
C ALA A 156 13.98 -3.70 -6.10
N ALA A 157 14.08 -3.67 -4.77
CA ALA A 157 14.48 -4.85 -3.99
C ALA A 157 13.55 -6.06 -4.21
N LEU A 158 12.23 -5.83 -4.21
CA LEU A 158 11.23 -6.88 -4.42
C LEU A 158 11.20 -7.39 -5.86
N ALA A 159 11.34 -6.51 -6.86
CA ALA A 159 11.42 -6.88 -8.27
C ALA A 159 12.65 -7.74 -8.57
N GLU A 160 13.77 -7.44 -7.91
CA GLU A 160 15.01 -8.22 -7.96
C GLU A 160 14.96 -9.52 -7.14
N LYS A 161 13.79 -9.86 -6.55
CA LYS A 161 13.60 -11.04 -5.69
C LYS A 161 14.58 -11.06 -4.51
N ARG A 162 14.84 -9.90 -3.91
CA ARG A 162 15.68 -9.72 -2.71
C ARG A 162 14.85 -9.25 -1.51
N PRO A 163 13.98 -10.12 -0.96
CA PRO A 163 13.15 -9.77 0.20
C PRO A 163 13.98 -9.56 1.48
N ASP A 164 15.17 -10.16 1.55
CA ASP A 164 16.17 -9.89 2.59
C ASP A 164 16.59 -8.40 2.58
N VAL A 165 16.89 -7.87 1.39
CA VAL A 165 17.26 -6.46 1.22
C VAL A 165 16.05 -5.56 1.46
N ALA A 166 14.86 -5.94 1.00
CA ALA A 166 13.64 -5.17 1.28
C ALA A 166 13.35 -5.06 2.78
N ALA A 167 13.53 -6.15 3.55
CA ALA A 167 13.38 -6.13 5.00
C ALA A 167 14.40 -5.19 5.68
N GLU A 168 15.66 -5.20 5.23
CA GLU A 168 16.69 -4.28 5.71
C GLU A 168 16.32 -2.82 5.39
N MET A 169 15.88 -2.53 4.16
CA MET A 169 15.41 -1.19 3.77
C MET A 169 14.23 -0.71 4.62
N LEU A 170 13.27 -1.59 4.94
CA LEU A 170 12.15 -1.27 5.82
C LEU A 170 12.59 -0.90 7.25
N SER A 171 13.70 -1.47 7.73
CA SER A 171 14.25 -1.12 9.05
C SER A 171 14.83 0.31 9.09
N HIS A 172 15.26 0.84 7.94
CA HIS A 172 15.85 2.19 7.82
C HIS A 172 14.87 3.25 7.33
N ALA A 173 13.71 2.86 6.80
CA ALA A 173 12.72 3.77 6.26
C ALA A 173 11.37 3.65 6.96
N ARG A 174 10.83 4.79 7.44
CA ARG A 174 9.44 4.84 7.90
C ARG A 174 8.51 4.76 6.69
N VAL A 175 7.85 3.64 6.51
CA VAL A 175 6.77 3.47 5.53
C VAL A 175 5.39 3.71 6.17
N THR A 176 4.41 4.04 5.35
CA THR A 176 3.00 4.15 5.74
C THR A 176 2.22 2.93 5.29
N ARG A 177 0.99 2.76 5.80
CA ARG A 177 0.07 1.72 5.32
C ARG A 177 -0.22 1.81 3.82
N SER A 178 -0.32 3.03 3.29
CA SER A 178 -0.46 3.25 1.84
C SER A 178 0.73 2.71 1.05
N ASP A 179 1.94 2.91 1.55
CA ASP A 179 3.15 2.45 0.86
C ASP A 179 3.19 0.92 0.81
N LEU A 180 2.98 0.25 1.94
CA LEU A 180 2.97 -1.21 1.98
C LEU A 180 1.82 -1.82 1.18
N SER A 181 0.62 -1.23 1.22
CA SER A 181 -0.48 -1.66 0.35
C SER A 181 -0.14 -1.55 -1.14
N SER A 182 0.63 -0.53 -1.55
CA SER A 182 1.08 -0.39 -2.94
C SER A 182 2.13 -1.42 -3.36
N LEU A 183 2.95 -1.87 -2.40
CA LEU A 183 3.98 -2.90 -2.60
C LEU A 183 3.45 -4.32 -2.45
N TRP A 184 2.22 -4.48 -1.91
CA TRP A 184 1.61 -5.76 -1.62
C TRP A 184 1.61 -6.77 -2.79
N PRO A 185 1.32 -6.38 -4.05
CA PRO A 185 1.36 -7.32 -5.17
C PRO A 185 2.74 -7.95 -5.43
N LEU A 186 3.82 -7.29 -5.01
CA LEU A 186 5.17 -7.84 -5.06
C LEU A 186 5.48 -8.65 -3.80
N MET A 187 5.12 -8.15 -2.62
CA MET A 187 5.31 -8.87 -1.35
C MET A 187 4.58 -10.22 -1.35
N ALA A 188 3.38 -10.29 -1.94
CA ALA A 188 2.59 -11.52 -2.02
C ALA A 188 3.22 -12.61 -2.93
N LYS A 189 4.29 -12.30 -3.66
CA LYS A 189 5.09 -13.29 -4.42
C LYS A 189 6.17 -13.96 -3.56
N CYS A 190 6.43 -13.44 -2.36
CA CYS A 190 7.40 -13.99 -1.41
C CYS A 190 6.78 -15.11 -0.57
N THR A 191 7.63 -15.86 0.12
CA THR A 191 7.20 -16.83 1.13
C THR A 191 6.60 -16.13 2.36
N TRP A 192 5.85 -16.87 3.18
CA TRP A 192 5.26 -16.28 4.38
C TRP A 192 6.32 -15.83 5.39
N GLU A 193 7.46 -16.52 5.48
CA GLU A 193 8.59 -16.18 6.35
C GLU A 193 9.21 -14.83 5.94
N GLU A 194 9.37 -14.62 4.64
CA GLU A 194 9.89 -13.37 4.07
C GLU A 194 8.92 -12.21 4.31
N VAL A 195 7.62 -12.44 4.09
CA VAL A 195 6.60 -11.43 4.38
C VAL A 195 6.55 -11.11 5.87
N LEU A 196 6.61 -12.12 6.75
CA LEU A 196 6.64 -11.93 8.19
C LEU A 196 7.86 -11.09 8.61
N ARG A 197 9.04 -11.37 8.04
CA ARG A 197 10.26 -10.57 8.29
C ARG A 197 10.08 -9.11 7.85
N MET A 198 9.53 -8.88 6.66
CA MET A 198 9.30 -7.52 6.15
C MET A 198 8.31 -6.74 7.01
N ILE A 199 7.15 -7.30 7.35
CA ILE A 199 6.17 -6.60 8.18
C ILE A 199 6.68 -6.37 9.61
N SER A 200 7.56 -7.24 10.11
CA SER A 200 8.20 -7.09 11.43
C SER A 200 9.21 -5.95 11.48
N ALA A 201 9.80 -5.59 10.34
CA ALA A 201 10.67 -4.42 10.22
C ALA A 201 9.90 -3.09 10.15
N CYS A 202 8.56 -3.15 10.06
CA CYS A 202 7.71 -1.97 9.91
C CYS A 202 7.11 -1.52 11.24
N PRO A 203 6.77 -0.22 11.40
CA PRO A 203 5.96 0.21 12.52
C PRO A 203 4.55 -0.41 12.44
N LYS A 204 3.98 -0.74 13.59
CA LYS A 204 2.71 -1.47 13.72
C LYS A 204 1.57 -0.88 12.89
N ASN A 205 1.46 0.46 12.88
CA ASN A 205 0.42 1.18 12.16
C ASN A 205 0.59 1.21 10.63
N ALA A 206 1.78 0.88 10.11
CA ALA A 206 2.00 0.78 8.67
C ALA A 206 1.56 -0.58 8.13
N VAL A 207 1.54 -1.64 8.92
CA VAL A 207 1.25 -2.98 8.41
C VAL A 207 -0.24 -3.11 8.05
N PRO A 208 -0.59 -3.55 6.82
CA PRO A 208 -1.95 -3.90 6.46
C PRO A 208 -2.28 -5.31 6.97
N TYR A 209 -2.50 -5.46 8.28
CA TYR A 209 -2.70 -6.77 8.92
C TYR A 209 -3.86 -7.60 8.34
N SER A 210 -4.93 -6.93 7.90
CA SER A 210 -6.07 -7.56 7.23
C SER A 210 -5.71 -8.25 5.91
N GLN A 211 -4.60 -7.86 5.26
CA GLN A 211 -4.08 -8.52 4.07
C GLN A 211 -2.93 -9.47 4.43
N ALA A 212 -2.03 -9.02 5.33
CA ALA A 212 -0.80 -9.74 5.63
C ALA A 212 -1.00 -11.02 6.43
N LEU A 213 -1.82 -10.99 7.48
CA LEU A 213 -1.98 -12.15 8.35
C LEU A 213 -2.73 -13.28 7.64
N PRO A 214 -3.84 -13.04 6.91
CA PRO A 214 -4.47 -14.11 6.14
C PRO A 214 -3.57 -14.70 5.06
N PHE A 215 -2.71 -13.88 4.41
CA PHE A 215 -1.73 -14.39 3.45
C PHE A 215 -0.74 -15.34 4.11
N ILE A 216 -0.15 -14.93 5.24
CA ILE A 216 0.83 -15.74 5.99
C ILE A 216 0.24 -17.07 6.42
N LEU A 217 -0.99 -17.06 6.96
CA LEU A 217 -1.69 -18.26 7.40
C LEU A 217 -2.05 -19.18 6.23
N LYS A 218 -2.57 -18.64 5.12
CA LYS A 218 -2.93 -19.43 3.93
C LYS A 218 -1.73 -20.04 3.20
N GLN A 219 -0.54 -19.47 3.37
CA GLN A 219 0.72 -20.03 2.87
C GLN A 219 1.28 -21.16 3.77
N GLY A 220 0.65 -21.46 4.91
CA GLY A 220 0.99 -22.61 5.75
C GLY A 220 1.65 -22.26 7.09
N CYS A 221 1.76 -20.98 7.46
CA CYS A 221 2.17 -20.61 8.81
C CYS A 221 1.11 -21.04 9.83
N SER A 222 1.51 -21.72 10.90
CA SER A 222 0.56 -22.12 11.94
C SER A 222 0.05 -20.90 12.73
N LEU A 223 -1.21 -20.96 13.17
CA LEU A 223 -1.79 -19.95 14.07
C LEU A 223 -0.91 -19.76 15.30
N GLN A 224 -0.42 -20.85 15.91
CA GLN A 224 0.42 -20.78 17.10
C GLN A 224 1.72 -19.99 16.85
N THR A 225 2.46 -20.36 15.80
CA THR A 225 3.73 -19.68 15.45
C THR A 225 3.53 -18.20 15.18
N LEU A 226 2.48 -17.85 14.41
CA LEU A 226 2.17 -16.46 14.12
C LEU A 226 1.75 -15.70 15.39
N SER A 227 0.98 -16.32 16.26
CA SER A 227 0.51 -15.72 17.52
C SER A 227 1.65 -15.42 18.46
N GLU A 228 2.57 -16.36 18.64
CA GLU A 228 3.76 -16.18 19.46
C GLU A 228 4.56 -14.99 18.94
N HIS A 229 4.77 -14.90 17.62
CA HIS A 229 5.47 -13.77 17.01
C HIS A 229 4.75 -12.42 17.26
N LEU A 230 3.44 -12.38 17.09
CA LEU A 230 2.61 -11.18 17.30
C LEU A 230 2.54 -10.78 18.79
N GLU A 231 2.60 -11.75 19.70
CA GLU A 231 2.67 -11.54 21.15
C GLU A 231 4.02 -10.92 21.55
N HIS A 232 5.13 -11.44 21.03
CA HIS A 232 6.46 -10.84 21.22
C HIS A 232 6.52 -9.41 20.66
N ALA A 233 5.90 -9.17 19.50
CA ALA A 233 5.78 -7.84 18.92
C ALA A 233 4.79 -6.92 19.68
N ARG A 234 4.04 -7.45 20.66
CA ARG A 234 3.00 -6.75 21.44
C ARG A 234 1.94 -6.09 20.56
N VAL A 235 1.48 -6.79 19.52
CA VAL A 235 0.45 -6.27 18.59
C VAL A 235 -0.93 -6.89 18.80
N LEU A 236 -1.06 -7.90 19.66
CA LEU A 236 -2.34 -8.55 19.98
C LEU A 236 -3.34 -7.65 20.75
N GLY A 237 -2.92 -6.44 21.15
CA GLY A 237 -3.82 -5.41 21.67
C GLY A 237 -4.49 -4.56 20.58
N ASP A 238 -4.33 -4.93 19.30
CA ASP A 238 -4.94 -4.23 18.17
C ASP A 238 -6.03 -5.10 17.52
N ALA A 239 -7.23 -4.55 17.39
CA ALA A 239 -8.36 -5.23 16.76
C ALA A 239 -8.08 -5.56 15.28
N ASP A 240 -7.32 -4.71 14.57
CA ASP A 240 -6.91 -4.95 13.17
C ASP A 240 -6.02 -6.21 13.03
N VAL A 241 -5.41 -6.65 14.14
CA VAL A 241 -4.57 -7.86 14.23
C VAL A 241 -5.41 -9.05 14.68
N VAL A 242 -6.23 -8.89 15.72
CA VAL A 242 -6.99 -10.01 16.30
C VAL A 242 -8.11 -10.47 15.37
N ALA A 243 -8.78 -9.55 14.67
CA ALA A 243 -9.89 -9.89 13.76
C ALA A 243 -9.52 -10.92 12.66
N PRO A 244 -8.44 -10.74 11.87
CA PRO A 244 -8.06 -11.74 10.87
C PRO A 244 -7.60 -13.07 11.47
N LEU A 245 -6.98 -13.07 12.65
CA LEU A 245 -6.62 -14.32 13.36
C LEU A 245 -7.86 -15.08 13.80
N LEU A 246 -8.83 -14.37 14.38
CA LEU A 246 -10.12 -14.92 14.79
C LEU A 246 -10.89 -15.51 13.60
N ALA A 247 -10.96 -14.78 12.48
CA ALA A 247 -11.63 -15.24 11.28
C ALA A 247 -11.00 -16.55 10.74
N TYR A 248 -9.67 -16.63 10.71
CA TYR A 248 -8.97 -17.83 10.27
C TYR A 248 -9.14 -19.00 11.27
N ALA A 249 -9.14 -18.73 12.58
CA ALA A 249 -9.38 -19.75 13.60
C ALA A 249 -10.79 -20.36 13.49
N VAL A 250 -11.81 -19.56 13.16
CA VAL A 250 -13.15 -20.07 12.86
C VAL A 250 -13.16 -20.93 11.60
N GLU A 251 -12.46 -20.50 10.53
CA GLU A 251 -12.32 -21.28 9.29
C GLU A 251 -11.68 -22.66 9.53
N MET A 252 -10.68 -22.71 10.41
CA MET A 252 -9.97 -23.94 10.79
C MET A 252 -10.62 -24.72 11.93
N GLU A 253 -11.75 -24.25 12.45
CA GLU A 253 -12.45 -24.83 13.62
C GLU A 253 -11.58 -24.96 14.89
N ASP A 254 -10.61 -24.06 15.07
CA ASP A 254 -9.76 -23.98 16.27
C ASP A 254 -10.48 -23.20 17.40
N TRP A 255 -11.45 -23.86 18.02
CA TRP A 255 -12.30 -23.25 19.05
C TRP A 255 -11.55 -22.77 20.31
N PRO A 256 -10.52 -23.47 20.82
CA PRO A 256 -9.69 -22.95 21.91
C PRO A 256 -9.02 -21.62 21.55
N TYR A 257 -8.53 -21.49 20.31
CA TYR A 257 -7.92 -20.25 19.84
C TYR A 257 -8.97 -19.14 19.62
N VAL A 258 -10.17 -19.48 19.13
CA VAL A 258 -11.31 -18.55 19.06
C VAL A 258 -11.62 -17.97 20.44
N GLU A 259 -11.68 -18.79 21.48
CA GLU A 259 -11.91 -18.32 22.86
C GLU A 259 -10.82 -17.34 23.33
N ARG A 260 -9.55 -17.64 23.03
CA ARG A 260 -8.42 -16.76 23.32
C ARG A 260 -8.55 -15.40 22.60
N CYS A 261 -8.90 -15.40 21.32
CA CYS A 261 -9.13 -14.18 20.54
C CYS A 261 -10.28 -13.33 21.09
N VAL A 262 -11.40 -13.96 21.46
CA VAL A 262 -12.52 -13.24 22.11
C VAL A 262 -12.07 -12.62 23.43
N GLY A 263 -11.22 -13.31 24.20
CA GLY A 263 -10.57 -12.74 25.38
C GLY A 263 -9.77 -11.47 25.07
N HIS A 264 -8.90 -11.51 24.06
CA HIS A 264 -8.16 -10.32 23.61
C HIS A 264 -9.08 -9.18 23.17
N LEU A 265 -10.17 -9.47 22.47
CA LEU A 265 -11.13 -8.44 22.04
C LEU A 265 -11.85 -7.76 23.21
N VAL A 266 -12.06 -8.47 24.33
CA VAL A 266 -12.55 -7.87 25.58
C VAL A 266 -11.48 -6.96 26.20
N ASP A 267 -10.23 -7.41 26.26
CA ASP A 267 -9.13 -6.61 26.83
C ASP A 267 -8.88 -5.31 26.04
N ILE A 268 -9.09 -5.35 24.71
CA ILE A 268 -9.02 -4.18 23.82
C ILE A 268 -10.24 -3.25 24.01
N GLY A 269 -11.35 -3.75 24.56
CA GLY A 269 -12.61 -3.04 24.68
C GLY A 269 -13.44 -3.02 23.39
N ARG A 270 -13.16 -3.93 22.44
CA ARG A 270 -13.98 -4.12 21.24
C ARG A 270 -15.27 -4.88 21.52
N ILE A 271 -15.25 -5.80 22.48
CA ILE A 271 -16.38 -6.61 22.90
C ILE A 271 -16.58 -6.42 24.41
N THR A 272 -17.83 -6.34 24.86
CA THR A 272 -18.12 -6.22 26.30
C THR A 272 -17.96 -7.57 27.01
N PRO A 273 -17.65 -7.59 28.33
CA PRO A 273 -17.62 -8.83 29.11
C PRO A 273 -18.93 -9.62 29.00
N SER A 274 -20.08 -8.93 29.00
CA SER A 274 -21.41 -9.54 28.86
C SER A 274 -21.59 -10.23 27.51
N ALA A 275 -21.14 -9.62 26.41
CA ALA A 275 -21.20 -10.24 25.08
C ALA A 275 -20.30 -11.50 25.02
N ARG A 276 -19.11 -11.47 25.63
CA ARG A 276 -18.26 -12.66 25.76
C ARG A 276 -18.95 -13.78 26.55
N GLU A 277 -19.58 -13.47 27.68
CA GLU A 277 -20.30 -14.45 28.50
C GLU A 277 -21.48 -15.07 27.74
N ALA A 278 -22.29 -14.23 27.07
CA ALA A 278 -23.40 -14.67 26.24
C ALA A 278 -22.92 -15.56 25.08
N PHE A 279 -21.85 -15.17 24.38
CA PHE A 279 -21.24 -16.00 23.34
C PHE A 279 -20.78 -17.35 23.89
N GLY A 280 -20.07 -17.35 25.03
CA GLY A 280 -19.65 -18.58 25.69
C GLY A 280 -20.82 -19.48 26.11
N HIS A 281 -21.94 -18.89 26.55
CA HIS A 281 -23.16 -19.63 26.89
C HIS A 281 -23.80 -20.27 25.65
N LEU A 282 -23.98 -19.50 24.56
CA LEU A 282 -24.52 -20.02 23.30
C LEU A 282 -23.63 -21.11 22.71
N CYS A 283 -22.31 -20.96 22.77
CA CYS A 283 -21.35 -21.97 22.31
C CYS A 283 -21.48 -23.29 23.09
N LYS A 284 -21.74 -23.22 24.41
CA LYS A 284 -22.00 -24.42 25.23
C LYS A 284 -23.34 -25.10 24.88
N LEU A 285 -24.37 -24.33 24.55
CA LEU A 285 -25.70 -24.86 24.23
C LEU A 285 -25.82 -25.43 22.82
N HIS A 286 -25.28 -24.73 21.83
CA HIS A 286 -25.50 -25.02 20.40
C HIS A 286 -24.26 -25.50 19.66
N GLY A 287 -23.10 -25.44 20.29
CA GLY A 287 -21.79 -25.72 19.69
C GLY A 287 -21.19 -24.48 19.01
N PRO A 288 -19.87 -24.24 19.14
CA PRO A 288 -19.23 -23.01 18.67
C PRO A 288 -19.34 -22.83 17.15
N LYS A 289 -19.23 -23.92 16.38
CA LYS A 289 -19.43 -23.91 14.92
C LYS A 289 -20.78 -23.33 14.51
N ARG A 290 -21.86 -23.76 15.17
CA ARG A 290 -23.23 -23.31 14.83
C ARG A 290 -23.42 -21.85 15.17
N VAL A 291 -22.91 -21.40 16.33
CA VAL A 291 -22.98 -19.98 16.74
C VAL A 291 -22.23 -19.08 15.77
N CYS A 292 -20.99 -19.43 15.42
CA CYS A 292 -20.19 -18.65 14.49
C CYS A 292 -20.83 -18.59 13.09
N HIS A 293 -21.38 -19.71 12.61
CA HIS A 293 -22.08 -19.73 11.33
C HIS A 293 -23.31 -18.83 11.32
N ARG A 294 -24.12 -18.86 12.39
CA ARG A 294 -25.28 -17.98 12.54
C ARG A 294 -24.88 -16.50 12.56
N LEU A 295 -23.81 -16.13 13.28
CA LEU A 295 -23.30 -14.75 13.25
C LEU A 295 -22.92 -14.30 11.83
N MET A 296 -22.24 -15.17 11.07
CA MET A 296 -21.89 -14.90 9.68
C MET A 296 -23.12 -14.77 8.77
N GLU A 297 -24.14 -15.62 8.94
CA GLU A 297 -25.43 -15.51 8.21
C GLU A 297 -26.11 -14.15 8.44
N HIS A 298 -25.96 -13.59 9.65
CA HIS A 298 -26.48 -12.28 10.02
C HIS A 298 -25.54 -11.11 9.67
N HIS A 299 -24.43 -11.37 8.96
CA HIS A 299 -23.39 -10.38 8.64
C HIS A 299 -22.75 -9.70 9.86
N VAL A 300 -22.73 -10.41 10.99
CA VAL A 300 -22.07 -9.94 12.21
C VAL A 300 -20.63 -10.45 12.24
N GLU A 301 -19.67 -9.54 12.21
CA GLU A 301 -18.27 -9.89 12.45
C GLU A 301 -18.06 -10.25 13.91
N LEU A 302 -17.44 -11.41 14.18
CA LEU A 302 -17.15 -11.82 15.57
C LEU A 302 -16.30 -10.79 16.32
N SER A 303 -15.45 -10.03 15.61
CA SER A 303 -14.62 -8.97 16.19
C SER A 303 -15.38 -7.75 16.71
N SER A 304 -16.66 -7.62 16.37
CA SER A 304 -17.52 -6.49 16.77
C SER A 304 -18.87 -6.94 17.32
N MET A 305 -19.04 -8.22 17.66
CA MET A 305 -20.32 -8.74 18.13
C MET A 305 -20.77 -8.04 19.42
N THR A 306 -22.04 -7.69 19.49
CA THR A 306 -22.68 -7.15 20.70
C THR A 306 -23.57 -8.19 21.37
N ILE A 307 -24.10 -7.83 22.55
CA ILE A 307 -25.07 -8.69 23.24
C ILE A 307 -26.37 -8.78 22.45
N GLU A 308 -26.81 -7.69 21.84
CA GLU A 308 -28.02 -7.63 21.02
C GLU A 308 -27.90 -8.52 19.78
N ASP A 309 -26.72 -8.55 19.14
CA ASP A 309 -26.45 -9.46 18.02
C ASP A 309 -26.66 -10.92 18.44
N LEU A 310 -26.09 -11.30 19.60
CA LEU A 310 -26.17 -12.66 20.14
C LEU A 310 -27.58 -13.06 20.57
N GLU A 311 -28.34 -12.14 21.17
CA GLU A 311 -29.74 -12.36 21.55
C GLU A 311 -30.67 -12.47 20.33
N SER A 312 -30.32 -11.81 19.23
CA SER A 312 -31.08 -11.88 17.98
C SER A 312 -30.93 -13.21 17.22
N LEU A 313 -29.91 -14.01 17.58
CA LEU A 313 -29.64 -15.29 16.92
C LEU A 313 -30.75 -16.30 17.19
N ARG A 314 -31.42 -16.74 16.12
CA ARG A 314 -32.38 -17.85 16.17
C ARG A 314 -31.63 -19.16 15.93
N PHE A 315 -31.64 -20.06 16.91
CA PHE A 315 -30.98 -21.36 16.79
C PHE A 315 -31.90 -22.41 16.18
#